data_AF-A0A0H3NKF8-F1
#
_entry.id   AF-A0A0H3NKF8-F1
#
_cell.length_a   1.000
_cell.length_b   1.000
_cell.length_c   1.000
_cell.angle_alpha   90.00
_cell.angle_beta   90.00
_cell.angle_gamma   90.00
#
_symmetry.space_group_name_H-M   'P 1'
#
loop_
_entity.id
_entity.type
_entity.pdbx_description
1 polymer ?
#
loop_
_entity_poly.entity_id
_entity_poly.type
_entity_poly.pdbx_seq_one_letter_code
_entity_poly.pdbx_strand_id
1 'polypeptide(L)' 'MDFCAQHGIASDIEMINIQDINHAYERMLKSDVKYRFVIDMASLKA' A
#
# COMPACT_ATOMS: atom_id res chain seq x y z
N MET A 1 8.08 -8.02 14.45
CA MET A 1 6.67 -7.98 13.99
C MET A 1 5.72 -8.42 15.08
N ASP A 2 6.15 -9.30 15.98
CA ASP A 2 5.32 -9.87 17.05
C ASP A 2 4.70 -8.82 17.98
N PHE A 3 5.42 -7.74 18.31
CA PHE A 3 4.87 -6.62 19.09
C PHE A 3 3.64 -6.00 18.40
N CYS A 4 3.75 -5.62 17.13
CA CYS A 4 2.62 -5.01 16.41
C CYS A 4 1.44 -5.97 16.31
N ALA A 5 1.69 -7.26 16.07
CA ALA A 5 0.65 -8.29 16.00
C ALA A 5 -0.04 -8.53 17.35
N GLN A 6 0.73 -8.57 18.45
CA GLN A 6 0.20 -8.76 19.81
C GLN A 6 -0.58 -7.54 20.32
N HIS A 7 -0.18 -6.34 19.90
CA HIS A 7 -0.81 -5.09 20.33
C HIS A 7 -1.85 -4.56 19.32
N GLY A 8 -2.16 -5.31 18.26
CA GLY A 8 -3.13 -4.90 17.24
C GLY A 8 -2.74 -3.62 16.48
N ILE A 9 -1.44 -3.31 16.42
CA ILE A 9 -0.92 -2.13 15.72
C ILE A 9 -0.84 -2.47 14.23
N ALA A 10 -1.86 -2.04 13.49
CA ALA A 10 -1.90 -2.14 12.04
C ALA A 10 -1.83 -0.75 11.42
N SER A 11 -1.20 -0.65 10.25
CA SER A 11 -1.30 0.54 9.42
C SER A 11 -2.52 0.42 8.54
N ASP A 12 -3.25 1.52 8.37
CA ASP A 12 -4.20 1.64 7.29
C ASP A 12 -3.43 1.63 5.97
N ILE A 13 -3.84 0.76 5.06
CA ILE A 13 -3.19 0.56 3.76
C ILE A 13 -4.21 0.66 2.64
N GLU A 14 -3.74 1.15 1.49
CA GLU A 14 -4.47 1.07 0.22
C GLU A 14 -3.71 0.09 -0.68
N MET A 15 -4.35 -1.04 -1.00
CA MET A 15 -3.74 -2.07 -1.83
C MET A 15 -3.94 -1.74 -3.31
N ILE A 16 -2.85 -1.77 -4.08
CA ILE A 16 -2.85 -1.47 -5.52
C ILE A 16 -2.27 -2.64 -6.31
N ASN A 17 -2.72 -2.82 -7.54
CA ASN A 17 -2.06 -3.76 -8.46
C ASN A 17 -0.75 -3.16 -8.96
N ILE A 18 0.16 -4.01 -9.42
CA ILE A 18 1.44 -3.57 -9.97
C ILE A 18 1.28 -2.71 -11.23
N GLN A 19 0.20 -2.91 -11.99
CA GLN A 19 -0.10 -2.12 -13.18
C GLN A 19 -0.48 -0.67 -12.85
N ASP A 20 -0.95 -0.41 -11.62
CA ASP A 20 -1.48 0.88 -11.19
C ASP A 20 -0.43 1.78 -10.50
N ILE A 21 0.85 1.35 -10.47
CA ILE A 21 1.92 2.02 -9.71
C ILE A 21 2.13 3.49 -10.09
N ASN A 22 2.08 3.81 -11.39
CA ASN A 22 2.29 5.18 -11.85
C ASN A 22 1.16 6.11 -11.37
N HIS A 23 -0.08 5.62 -11.39
CA HIS A 23 -1.23 6.38 -10.92
C HIS A 23 -1.17 6.60 -9.39
N ALA A 24 -0.80 5.57 -8.64
CA ALA A 24 -0.59 5.68 -7.20
C ALA A 24 0.54 6.67 -6.85
N TYR A 25 1.62 6.67 -7.63
CA TYR A 25 2.74 7.61 -7.45
C TYR A 25 2.32 9.07 -7.66
N GLU A 26 1.50 9.35 -8.69
CA GLU A 26 0.96 10.70 -8.90
C GLU A 26 0.05 11.18 -7.75
N ARG A 27 -0.76 10.28 -7.19
CA ARG A 27 -1.60 10.58 -6.01
C ARG A 27 -0.76 10.86 -4.76
N MET A 28 0.31 10.08 -4.55
CA MET A 28 1.28 10.31 -3.49
C MET A 28 1.91 11.70 -3.60
N LEU A 29 2.34 12.13 -4.79
CA LEU A 29 2.95 13.44 -5.02
C LEU A 29 1.99 14.61 -4.75
N LYS A 30 0.68 14.41 -4.99
CA LYS A 30 -0.36 15.43 -4.72
C LYS A 30 -0.73 15.52 -3.24
N SER A 31 -0.05 14.76 -2.36
CA SER A 31 -0.45 14.55 -0.97
C SER A 31 -1.88 14.04 -0.82
N ASP A 32 -2.44 13.43 -1.89
CA ASP A 32 -3.75 12.78 -1.90
C ASP A 32 -3.61 11.34 -1.40
N VAL A 33 -2.93 11.23 -0.26
CA VAL A 33 -2.66 9.99 0.45
C VAL A 33 -2.85 10.25 1.92
N LYS A 34 -3.90 9.66 2.49
CA LYS A 34 -4.07 9.63 3.95
C LYS A 34 -3.25 8.49 4.59
N TYR A 35 -2.70 7.57 3.79
CA TYR A 35 -2.22 6.25 4.20
C TYR A 35 -1.05 5.73 3.35
N ARG A 36 -0.69 4.45 3.51
CA ARG A 36 0.41 3.78 2.78
C ARG A 36 -0.14 2.96 1.61
N PHE A 37 0.41 3.15 0.41
CA PHE A 37 0.16 2.23 -0.70
C PHE A 37 0.95 0.92 -0.50
N VAL A 38 0.29 -0.21 -0.72
CA VAL A 38 0.91 -1.55 -0.72
C VAL A 38 0.63 -2.21 -2.07
N ILE A 39 1.69 -2.63 -2.74
CA ILE A 39 1.57 -3.31 -4.03
C ILE A 39 1.27 -4.78 -3.79
N ASP A 40 0.19 -5.28 -4.36
CA ASP A 40 -0.10 -6.72 -4.36
C ASP A 40 0.82 -7.43 -5.37
N MET A 41 1.79 -8.18 -4.86
CA MET A 41 2.71 -8.95 -5.71
C MET A 41 2.03 -10.13 -6.40
N ALA A 42 0.87 -10.60 -5.94
CA ALA A 42 0.09 -11.62 -6.65
C ALA A 42 -0.50 -11.08 -7.97
N SER A 43 -0.62 -9.76 -8.12
CA SER A 43 -1.02 -9.10 -9.37
C SER A 43 0.05 -9.16 -10.46
N LEU A 44 1.28 -9.54 -10.12
CA LEU A 44 2.35 -9.80 -11.07
C LEU A 44 2.15 -11.20 -11.69
N LYS A 45 1.48 -11.24 -12.85
CA LYS A 45 1.45 -12.43 -13.70
C LYS A 45 2.77 -12.52 -14.48
N ALA A 46 3.45 -13.66 -14.37
CA ALA A 46 4.66 -14.00 -15.13
C ALA A 46 4.34 -14.27 -16.62
#